data_AF-A0A2W5XS28-F1
#
_entry.id   AF-A0A2W5XS28-F1
#
_cell.length_a   1.000
_cell.length_b   1.000
_cell.length_c   1.000
_cell.angle_alpha   90.00
_cell.angle_beta   90.00
_cell.angle_gamma   90.00
#
_symmetry.space_group_name_H-M   'P 1'
#
loop_
_entity.id
_entity.type
_entity.pdbx_description
1 polymer ?
#
loop_
_entity_poly.entity_id
_entity_poly.type
_entity_poly.pdbx_seq_one_letter_code
_entity_poly.pdbx_strand_id
1 'polypeptide(L)'
;MTTLAGRHEPTLDLLLERNRLLTKALEHHERGEYEASVLIVLSQIDGLVFDLTDPSYGFFHEGKDHHFEDDATVAGMPVFLRAVRKSVLRDPRPTSVSGAFQRGPIIHGRQLAFGTLTNSTKAFALLAGVVEWLKPKAHEKTERLQAEHEAKYTGSDERDPEGRRLDARGFSDTRDSLRWLAIREANEFRSTGRYRGDLEAMFPPSEIGMMKRRDAIRLTVSDDARSYWAWCRTDSELCFGIAATEGDATSSYYAAVGPPGAPGDDRQWVAELDGMLPDWRGD
;
A
#
# COMPACT_ATOMS: atom_id res chain seq x y z
N MET A 1 0.85 1.82 6.38
CA MET A 1 1.66 2.83 5.66
C MET A 1 1.31 2.83 4.18
N THR A 2 1.33 1.69 3.50
CA THR A 2 0.96 1.55 2.06
C THR A 2 -0.39 2.17 1.70
N THR A 3 -1.36 2.17 2.62
CA THR A 3 -2.65 2.86 2.46
C THR A 3 -2.54 4.36 2.14
N LEU A 4 -1.39 5.00 2.39
CA LEU A 4 -1.15 6.40 2.04
C LEU A 4 -0.98 6.60 0.52
N ALA A 5 -0.69 5.56 -0.26
CA ALA A 5 -0.57 5.66 -1.71
C ALA A 5 -1.91 5.84 -2.43
N GLY A 6 -3.02 5.52 -1.76
CA GLY A 6 -4.31 5.40 -2.44
C GLY A 6 -4.20 4.42 -3.61
N ARG A 7 -4.63 4.85 -4.80
CA ARG A 7 -4.55 4.09 -6.05
C ARG A 7 -3.36 4.46 -6.95
N HIS A 8 -2.45 5.33 -6.48
CA HIS A 8 -1.32 5.80 -7.27
C HIS A 8 -0.12 4.85 -7.15
N GLU A 9 0.02 3.94 -8.12
CA GLU A 9 1.03 2.85 -8.09
C GLU A 9 2.49 3.33 -7.89
N PRO A 10 2.96 4.42 -8.54
CA PRO A 10 4.32 4.90 -8.29
C PRO A 10 4.57 5.31 -6.83
N THR A 11 3.55 5.85 -6.15
CA THR A 11 3.67 6.15 -4.72
C THR A 11 3.66 4.86 -3.89
N LEU A 12 2.87 3.85 -4.29
CA LEU A 12 2.85 2.55 -3.63
C LEU A 12 4.22 1.88 -3.66
N ASP A 13 4.89 1.87 -4.80
CA ASP A 13 6.23 1.31 -4.97
C ASP A 13 7.24 1.94 -3.97
N LEU A 14 7.22 3.27 -3.85
CA LEU A 14 8.04 3.98 -2.86
C LEU A 14 7.70 3.60 -1.41
N LEU A 15 6.40 3.47 -1.10
CA LEU A 15 5.97 3.09 0.25
C LEU A 15 6.31 1.64 0.59
N LEU A 16 6.31 0.72 -0.37
CA LEU A 16 6.74 -0.67 -0.19
C LEU A 16 8.23 -0.73 0.18
N GLU A 17 9.08 0.04 -0.51
CA GLU A 17 10.50 0.12 -0.16
C GLU A 17 10.74 0.75 1.23
N ARG A 18 9.97 1.79 1.59
CA ARG A 18 9.99 2.32 2.96
C ARG A 18 9.55 1.26 3.97
N ASN A 19 8.54 0.45 3.64
CA ASN A 19 7.99 -0.56 4.54
C ASN A 19 9.01 -1.68 4.81
N ARG A 20 9.78 -2.06 3.79
CA ARG A 20 10.91 -2.99 3.93
C ARG A 20 11.94 -2.49 4.96
N LEU A 21 12.27 -1.20 4.95
CA LEU A 21 13.18 -0.61 5.93
C LEU A 21 12.56 -0.54 7.34
N LEU A 22 11.29 -0.18 7.44
CA LEU A 22 10.57 -0.14 8.73
C LEU A 22 10.39 -1.52 9.35
N THR A 23 10.19 -2.55 8.53
CA THR A 23 10.14 -3.95 8.97
C THR A 23 11.47 -4.35 9.61
N LYS A 24 12.60 -4.03 8.95
CA LYS A 24 13.93 -4.22 9.55
C LYS A 24 14.09 -3.47 10.87
N ALA A 25 13.59 -2.24 10.96
CA ALA A 25 13.65 -1.47 12.20
C ALA A 25 12.86 -2.13 13.34
N LEU A 26 11.74 -2.79 13.03
CA LEU A 26 10.95 -3.54 14.00
C LEU A 26 11.68 -4.81 14.44
N GLU A 27 12.28 -5.56 13.51
CA GLU A 27 13.11 -6.73 13.84
C GLU A 27 14.30 -6.36 14.75
N HIS A 28 14.92 -5.19 14.52
CA HIS A 28 15.96 -4.67 15.41
C HIS A 28 15.41 -4.32 16.79
N HIS A 29 14.22 -3.71 16.87
CA HIS A 29 13.55 -3.41 18.13
C HIS A 29 13.29 -4.68 18.95
N GLU A 30 12.73 -5.72 18.31
CA GLU A 30 12.39 -6.99 18.94
C GLU A 30 13.62 -7.75 19.45
N ARG A 31 14.76 -7.60 18.77
CA ARG A 31 16.06 -8.17 19.17
C ARG A 31 16.82 -7.35 20.22
N GLY A 32 16.28 -6.19 20.64
CA GLY A 32 16.94 -5.30 21.58
C GLY A 32 18.06 -4.43 20.99
N GLU A 33 18.21 -4.41 19.66
CA GLU A 33 19.19 -3.62 18.90
C GLU A 33 18.63 -2.20 18.66
N TYR A 34 18.35 -1.49 19.76
CA TYR A 34 17.55 -0.26 19.74
C TYR A 34 18.21 0.90 18.99
N GLU A 35 19.53 1.00 19.00
CA GLU A 35 20.28 2.03 18.27
C GLU A 35 20.03 1.95 16.76
N ALA A 36 20.05 0.75 16.18
CA ALA A 36 19.75 0.53 14.77
C ALA A 36 18.29 0.86 14.47
N SER A 37 17.38 0.35 15.30
CA SER A 37 15.93 0.60 15.18
C SER A 37 15.61 2.10 15.18
N VAL A 38 16.12 2.86 16.15
CA VAL A 38 15.89 4.31 16.27
C VAL A 38 16.38 5.05 15.03
N LEU A 39 17.60 4.76 14.57
CA LEU A 39 18.18 5.44 13.41
C LEU A 39 17.40 5.15 12.12
N ILE A 40 17.01 3.89 11.91
CA ILE A 40 16.22 3.53 10.73
C ILE A 40 14.88 4.26 10.76
N VAL A 41 14.11 4.19 11.86
CA VAL A 41 12.81 4.88 11.93
C VAL A 41 12.95 6.39 11.72
N LEU A 42 13.88 7.05 12.40
CA LEU A 42 14.10 8.49 12.26
C LEU A 42 14.48 8.89 10.83
N SER A 43 15.24 8.05 10.13
CA SER A 43 15.62 8.31 8.73
C SER A 43 14.43 8.26 7.75
N GLN A 44 13.38 7.51 8.07
CA GLN A 44 12.22 7.37 7.20
C GLN A 44 11.22 8.54 7.31
N ILE A 45 11.16 9.20 8.47
CA ILE A 45 10.16 10.23 8.75
C ILE A 45 10.29 11.44 7.80
N ASP A 46 11.51 11.97 7.60
CA ASP A 46 11.70 13.14 6.71
C ASP A 46 11.27 12.84 5.28
N GLY A 47 11.72 11.69 4.75
CA GLY A 47 11.38 11.29 3.39
C GLY A 47 9.88 11.05 3.22
N LEU A 48 9.22 10.42 4.20
CA LEU A 48 7.78 10.18 4.13
C LEU A 48 6.98 11.48 4.10
N VAL A 49 7.37 12.48 4.91
CA VAL A 49 6.72 13.81 4.86
C VAL A 49 7.02 14.50 3.53
N PHE A 50 8.27 14.49 3.09
CA PHE A 50 8.67 15.12 1.83
C PHE A 50 7.91 14.59 0.61
N ASP A 51 7.75 13.26 0.53
CA ASP A 51 7.06 12.60 -0.57
C ASP A 51 5.56 12.92 -0.58
N LEU A 52 4.93 13.12 0.59
CA LEU A 52 3.48 13.15 0.75
C LEU A 52 2.87 14.52 1.09
N THR A 53 3.68 15.59 1.15
CA THR A 53 3.17 16.96 1.35
C THR A 53 3.42 17.86 0.15
N ASP A 54 2.59 18.90 0.01
CA ASP A 54 2.79 20.00 -0.93
C ASP A 54 2.70 21.35 -0.20
N PRO A 55 3.68 22.26 -0.36
CA PRO A 55 5.00 22.00 -0.95
C PRO A 55 5.74 20.87 -0.21
N SER A 56 6.74 20.27 -0.86
CA SER A 56 7.57 19.24 -0.20
C SER A 56 8.49 19.87 0.85
N TYR A 57 8.49 19.30 2.05
CA TYR A 57 9.39 19.65 3.16
C TYR A 57 9.60 18.43 4.05
N GLY A 58 10.66 18.41 4.86
CA GLY A 58 10.87 17.36 5.85
C GLY A 58 10.14 17.63 7.17
N PHE A 59 9.96 16.59 7.98
CA PHE A 59 9.48 16.76 9.35
C PHE A 59 10.52 17.50 10.20
N PHE A 60 11.76 17.02 10.21
CA PHE A 60 12.88 17.58 10.94
C PHE A 60 13.56 18.71 10.16
N HIS A 61 13.68 18.58 8.84
CA HIS A 61 14.33 19.56 7.97
C HIS A 61 13.29 20.45 7.27
N GLU A 62 13.47 21.77 7.29
CA GLU A 62 12.61 22.78 6.62
C GLU A 62 11.14 22.89 7.09
N GLY A 63 10.58 21.87 7.73
CA GLY A 63 9.25 21.91 8.34
C GLY A 63 9.13 23.06 9.35
N LYS A 64 7.96 23.71 9.35
CA LYS A 64 7.62 24.77 10.31
C LYS A 64 6.51 24.26 11.23
N ASP A 65 6.43 24.82 12.44
CA ASP A 65 5.44 24.42 13.45
C ASP A 65 4.01 24.29 12.91
N HIS A 66 3.55 25.31 12.18
CA HIS A 66 2.19 25.38 11.65
C HIS A 66 1.93 24.38 10.51
N HIS A 67 2.96 23.76 9.93
CA HIS A 67 2.75 22.70 8.94
C HIS A 67 2.14 21.45 9.59
N PHE A 68 2.46 21.19 10.86
CA PHE A 68 2.06 19.98 11.58
C PHE A 68 0.82 20.22 12.46
N GLU A 69 0.00 21.19 12.07
CA GLU A 69 -1.28 21.50 12.71
C GLU A 69 -2.42 21.26 11.72
N ASP A 70 -3.47 20.53 12.14
CA ASP A 70 -4.74 20.43 11.43
C ASP A 70 -5.87 19.99 12.38
N ASP A 71 -7.11 20.18 11.92
CA ASP A 71 -8.33 19.80 12.65
C ASP A 71 -8.89 18.43 12.18
N ALA A 72 -8.20 17.77 11.24
CA ALA A 72 -8.65 16.51 10.63
C ALA A 72 -8.12 15.28 11.38
N THR A 73 -7.05 15.45 12.16
CA THR A 73 -6.30 14.35 12.76
C THR A 73 -6.02 14.63 14.24
N VAL A 74 -5.90 13.56 15.02
CA VAL A 74 -5.53 13.71 16.44
C VAL A 74 -4.09 14.20 16.54
N ALA A 75 -3.17 13.65 15.73
CA ALA A 75 -1.78 14.06 15.75
C ALA A 75 -1.57 15.50 15.27
N GLY A 76 -2.50 16.04 14.46
CA GLY A 76 -2.53 17.42 14.00
C GLY A 76 -2.97 18.45 15.04
N MET A 77 -3.54 18.08 16.20
CA MET A 77 -3.87 19.11 17.19
C MET A 77 -2.58 19.75 17.74
N PRO A 78 -2.56 21.06 18.06
CA PRO A 78 -1.34 21.80 18.44
C PRO A 78 -0.51 21.20 19.58
N VAL A 79 -1.13 20.41 20.45
CA VAL A 79 -0.51 19.75 21.61
C VAL A 79 0.16 18.42 21.29
N PHE A 80 0.04 17.90 20.06
CA PHE A 80 0.64 16.63 19.64
C PHE A 80 1.87 16.84 18.76
N LEU A 81 1.79 16.69 17.42
CA LEU A 81 2.99 16.65 16.57
C LEU A 81 3.83 17.90 16.67
N ARG A 82 3.21 19.09 16.73
CA ARG A 82 3.97 20.34 16.95
C ARG A 82 4.76 20.31 18.26
N ALA A 83 4.15 19.89 19.36
CA ALA A 83 4.82 19.82 20.66
C ALA A 83 5.94 18.75 20.68
N VAL A 84 5.66 17.56 20.13
CA VAL A 84 6.62 16.47 20.01
C VAL A 84 7.80 16.91 19.13
N ARG A 85 7.54 17.54 17.99
CA ARG A 85 8.56 18.05 17.08
C ARG A 85 9.53 19.00 17.78
N LYS A 86 9.03 19.96 18.56
CA LYS A 86 9.88 20.88 19.35
C LYS A 86 10.77 20.12 20.33
N SER A 87 10.23 19.11 21.00
CA SER A 87 11.00 18.29 21.94
C SER A 87 12.10 17.50 21.23
N VAL A 88 11.78 16.86 20.10
CA VAL A 88 12.71 16.00 19.34
C VAL A 88 13.78 16.82 18.63
N LEU A 89 13.48 18.05 18.21
CA LEU A 89 14.44 18.96 17.57
C LEU A 89 15.31 19.74 18.56
N ARG A 90 15.09 19.61 19.87
CA ARG A 90 15.92 20.26 20.87
C ARG A 90 17.37 19.80 20.72
N ASP A 91 18.28 20.76 20.62
CA ASP A 91 19.72 20.52 20.55
C ASP A 91 20.44 21.24 21.70
N PRO A 92 20.84 20.52 22.76
CA PRO A 92 21.55 21.13 23.89
C PRO A 92 22.96 21.62 23.52
N ARG A 93 23.56 21.14 22.42
CA ARG A 93 24.95 21.31 21.95
C ARG A 93 26.02 20.37 22.54
N PRO A 94 26.23 20.23 23.87
CA PRO A 94 27.21 19.29 24.40
C PRO A 94 26.92 17.81 24.08
N THR A 95 27.97 16.99 24.09
CA THR A 95 27.84 15.53 24.12
C THR A 95 27.25 15.07 25.45
N SER A 96 26.34 14.11 25.39
CA SER A 96 25.59 13.58 26.52
C SER A 96 25.53 12.06 26.48
N VAL A 97 25.66 11.45 27.66
CA VAL A 97 25.39 10.01 27.89
C VAL A 97 23.96 9.77 28.39
N SER A 98 23.06 10.74 28.24
CA SER A 98 21.66 10.57 28.62
C SER A 98 20.89 9.70 27.60
N GLY A 99 19.72 9.20 27.99
CA GLY A 99 18.77 8.54 27.09
C GLY A 99 17.81 9.51 26.41
N ALA A 100 18.18 10.79 26.23
CA ALA A 100 17.27 11.78 25.66
C ALA A 100 16.93 11.48 24.19
N PHE A 101 15.65 11.60 23.83
CA PHE A 101 15.17 11.38 22.47
C PHE A 101 15.23 12.68 21.65
N GLN A 102 16.41 12.99 21.12
CA GLN A 102 16.70 14.22 20.39
C GLN A 102 17.41 13.91 19.07
N ARG A 103 16.73 14.15 17.95
CA ARG A 103 17.18 13.68 16.62
C ARG A 103 18.53 14.26 16.24
N GLY A 104 18.72 15.58 16.33
CA GLY A 104 19.97 16.23 15.96
C GLY A 104 21.18 15.66 16.71
N PRO A 105 21.19 15.67 18.05
CA PRO A 105 22.23 15.05 18.87
C PRO A 105 22.49 13.57 18.56
N ILE A 106 21.45 12.76 18.30
CA ILE A 106 21.59 11.35 17.92
C ILE A 106 22.35 11.22 16.58
N ILE A 107 21.87 11.89 15.54
CA ILE A 107 22.44 11.79 14.19
C ILE A 107 23.87 12.33 14.12
N HIS A 108 24.20 13.33 14.95
CA HIS A 108 25.56 13.89 15.03
C HIS A 108 26.47 13.18 16.05
N GLY A 109 26.07 12.04 16.61
CA GLY A 109 26.90 11.26 17.53
C GLY A 109 27.17 11.94 18.88
N ARG A 110 26.34 12.91 19.27
CA ARG A 110 26.45 13.64 20.55
C ARG A 110 25.53 13.07 21.63
N GLN A 111 24.57 12.24 21.28
CA GLN A 111 23.73 11.52 22.23
C GLN A 111 24.17 10.05 22.25
N LEU A 112 24.92 9.62 23.28
CA LEU A 112 25.61 8.32 23.24
C LEU A 112 24.78 7.16 23.79
N ALA A 113 23.85 7.40 24.72
CA ALA A 113 23.01 6.36 25.33
C ALA A 113 21.57 6.37 24.77
N PHE A 114 21.40 6.74 23.50
CA PHE A 114 20.07 6.85 22.90
C PHE A 114 19.42 5.48 22.60
N GLY A 115 20.21 4.43 22.39
CA GLY A 115 19.78 3.06 22.09
C GLY A 115 19.11 2.41 23.29
N THR A 116 17.85 2.76 23.55
CA THR A 116 17.04 2.21 24.65
C THR A 116 15.68 1.78 24.12
N LEU A 117 15.07 0.80 24.79
CA LEU A 117 13.71 0.36 24.53
C LEU A 117 12.77 1.57 24.44
N THR A 118 12.81 2.44 25.45
CA THR A 118 12.00 3.66 25.54
C THR A 118 12.14 4.56 24.31
N ASN A 119 13.36 4.80 23.81
CA ASN A 119 13.56 5.67 22.65
C ASN A 119 13.17 5.01 21.33
N SER A 120 13.39 3.70 21.21
CA SER A 120 12.91 2.96 20.04
C SER A 120 11.38 2.96 19.97
N THR A 121 10.69 2.74 21.10
CA THR A 121 9.23 2.89 21.19
C THR A 121 8.79 4.32 20.85
N LYS A 122 9.47 5.36 21.35
CA LYS A 122 9.17 6.75 21.01
C LYS A 122 9.35 7.05 19.52
N ALA A 123 10.33 6.44 18.86
CA ALA A 123 10.54 6.59 17.42
C ALA A 123 9.36 6.02 16.64
N PHE A 124 8.90 4.81 16.96
CA PHE A 124 7.69 4.24 16.35
C PHE A 124 6.42 5.02 16.67
N ALA A 125 6.26 5.51 17.91
CA ALA A 125 5.13 6.35 18.28
C ALA A 125 5.11 7.67 17.47
N LEU A 126 6.28 8.30 17.27
CA LEU A 126 6.41 9.47 16.41
C LEU A 126 6.03 9.14 14.97
N LEU A 127 6.55 8.03 14.41
CA LEU A 127 6.20 7.59 13.06
C LEU A 127 4.69 7.35 12.90
N ALA A 128 4.06 6.69 13.88
CA ALA A 128 2.61 6.45 13.85
C ALA A 128 1.82 7.76 13.84
N GLY A 129 2.21 8.74 14.66
CA GLY A 129 1.61 10.08 14.66
C GLY A 129 1.79 10.79 13.32
N VAL A 130 2.99 10.73 12.73
CA VAL A 130 3.26 11.31 11.39
C VAL A 130 2.42 10.62 10.32
N VAL A 131 2.30 9.30 10.33
CA VAL A 131 1.46 8.55 9.38
C VAL A 131 -0.01 8.94 9.51
N GLU A 132 -0.53 9.11 10.72
CA GLU A 132 -1.92 9.53 10.95
C GLU A 132 -2.18 10.94 10.42
N TRP A 133 -1.30 11.90 10.75
CA TRP A 133 -1.34 13.27 10.23
C TRP A 133 -1.19 13.36 8.69
N LEU A 134 -0.44 12.44 8.09
CA LEU A 134 -0.24 12.38 6.65
C LEU A 134 -1.46 11.85 5.89
N LYS A 135 -2.35 11.06 6.49
CA LYS A 135 -3.49 10.44 5.78
C LYS A 135 -4.29 11.40 4.89
N PRO A 136 -4.82 12.54 5.40
CA PRO A 136 -5.59 13.45 4.55
C PRO A 136 -4.73 14.09 3.44
N LYS A 137 -3.48 14.44 3.73
CA LYS A 137 -2.56 15.10 2.79
C LYS A 137 -2.12 14.16 1.68
N ALA A 138 -1.80 12.93 2.06
CA ALA A 138 -1.46 11.86 1.14
C ALA A 138 -2.63 11.58 0.21
N HIS A 139 -3.86 11.45 0.73
CA HIS A 139 -5.05 11.24 -0.08
C HIS A 139 -5.24 12.32 -1.15
N GLU A 140 -5.20 13.60 -0.76
CA GLU A 140 -5.32 14.73 -1.70
C GLU A 140 -4.21 14.70 -2.77
N LYS A 141 -2.95 14.50 -2.34
CA LYS A 141 -1.79 14.49 -3.23
C LYS A 141 -1.83 13.31 -4.20
N THR A 142 -2.12 12.10 -3.72
CA THR A 142 -2.13 10.89 -4.56
C THR A 142 -3.31 10.89 -5.53
N GLU A 143 -4.47 11.43 -5.16
CA GLU A 143 -5.58 11.59 -6.10
C GLU A 143 -5.25 12.59 -7.21
N ARG A 144 -4.58 13.70 -6.88
CA ARG A 144 -4.10 14.64 -7.91
C ARG A 144 -3.06 13.99 -8.83
N LEU A 145 -2.05 13.32 -8.27
CA LEU A 145 -1.01 12.64 -9.06
C LEU A 145 -1.62 11.56 -9.95
N GLN A 146 -2.59 10.81 -9.44
CA GLN A 146 -3.32 9.83 -10.23
C GLN A 146 -4.08 10.49 -11.38
N ALA A 147 -4.81 11.59 -11.13
CA ALA A 147 -5.53 12.30 -12.18
C ALA A 147 -4.59 12.87 -13.26
N GLU A 148 -3.44 13.41 -12.87
CA GLU A 148 -2.40 13.88 -13.79
C GLU A 148 -1.82 12.72 -14.63
N HIS A 149 -1.56 11.58 -13.99
CA HIS A 149 -1.07 10.37 -14.66
C HIS A 149 -2.08 9.84 -15.67
N GLU A 150 -3.34 9.69 -15.27
CA GLU A 150 -4.43 9.27 -16.15
C GLU A 150 -4.61 10.23 -17.33
N ALA A 151 -4.60 11.54 -17.09
CA ALA A 151 -4.69 12.54 -18.15
C ALA A 151 -3.54 12.45 -19.16
N LYS A 152 -2.33 12.12 -18.69
CA LYS A 152 -1.14 12.00 -19.53
C LYS A 152 -1.15 10.73 -20.40
N TYR A 153 -1.60 9.61 -19.84
CA TYR A 153 -1.45 8.29 -20.47
C TYR A 153 -2.75 7.67 -21.00
N THR A 154 -3.89 8.36 -20.89
CA THR A 154 -5.18 7.87 -21.42
C THR A 154 -5.06 7.44 -22.89
N GLY A 155 -5.41 6.18 -23.16
CA GLY A 155 -5.38 5.58 -24.50
C GLY A 155 -3.98 5.21 -24.99
N SER A 156 -2.94 5.31 -24.14
CA SER A 156 -1.57 4.94 -24.49
C SER A 156 -1.34 3.44 -24.29
N ASP A 157 -0.58 2.85 -25.21
CA ASP A 157 -0.03 1.49 -25.09
C ASP A 157 1.39 1.49 -24.48
N GLU A 158 1.89 2.64 -24.02
CA GLU A 158 3.19 2.74 -23.36
C GLU A 158 3.27 1.87 -22.10
N ARG A 159 4.49 1.39 -21.84
CA ARG A 159 4.81 0.58 -20.68
C ARG A 159 5.98 1.19 -19.92
N ASP A 160 6.00 0.99 -18.60
CA ASP A 160 7.13 1.34 -17.75
C ASP A 160 8.30 0.35 -17.90
N PRO A 161 9.48 0.61 -17.27
CA PRO A 161 10.63 -0.29 -17.33
C PRO A 161 10.35 -1.71 -16.82
N GLU A 162 9.37 -1.88 -15.94
CA GLU A 162 8.93 -3.15 -15.37
C GLU A 162 7.92 -3.89 -16.28
N GLY A 163 7.50 -3.26 -17.38
CA GLY A 163 6.57 -3.80 -18.37
C GLY A 163 5.10 -3.58 -18.05
N ARG A 164 4.75 -2.79 -17.03
CA ARG A 164 3.37 -2.41 -16.68
C ARG A 164 2.85 -1.37 -17.65
N ARG A 165 1.58 -1.44 -18.03
CA ARG A 165 0.92 -0.39 -18.83
C ARG A 165 0.82 0.91 -18.06
N LEU A 166 1.14 2.03 -18.72
CA LEU A 166 0.97 3.36 -18.15
C LEU A 166 -0.49 3.83 -18.17
N ASP A 167 -1.33 3.34 -19.10
CA ASP A 167 -2.78 3.51 -19.00
C ASP A 167 -3.40 2.49 -18.03
N ALA A 168 -3.29 2.79 -16.74
CA ALA A 168 -3.77 1.95 -15.64
C ALA A 168 -5.21 2.27 -15.19
N ARG A 169 -6.01 2.96 -16.01
CA ARG A 169 -7.39 3.36 -15.64
C ARG A 169 -8.24 2.12 -15.33
N GLY A 170 -8.80 2.10 -14.12
CA GLY A 170 -9.63 0.99 -13.63
C GLY A 170 -8.86 -0.25 -13.17
N PHE A 171 -7.52 -0.25 -13.19
CA PHE A 171 -6.71 -1.43 -12.81
C PHE A 171 -6.92 -1.80 -11.33
N SER A 172 -6.70 -0.86 -10.41
CA SER A 172 -6.85 -1.09 -8.96
C SER A 172 -8.26 -1.62 -8.62
N ASP A 173 -9.32 -0.92 -9.03
CA ASP A 173 -10.69 -1.35 -8.76
C ASP A 173 -11.02 -2.74 -9.34
N THR A 174 -10.44 -3.07 -10.50
CA THR A 174 -10.61 -4.38 -11.14
C THR A 174 -9.89 -5.48 -10.34
N ARG A 175 -8.60 -5.29 -10.03
CA ARG A 175 -7.81 -6.26 -9.26
C ARG A 175 -8.41 -6.49 -7.88
N ASP A 176 -8.82 -5.43 -7.19
CA ASP A 176 -9.45 -5.53 -5.86
C ASP A 176 -10.76 -6.31 -5.91
N SER A 177 -11.61 -6.03 -6.90
CA SER A 177 -12.88 -6.75 -7.06
C SER A 177 -12.63 -8.25 -7.34
N LEU A 178 -11.66 -8.57 -8.19
CA LEU A 178 -11.29 -9.97 -8.48
C LEU A 178 -10.68 -10.66 -7.25
N ARG A 179 -9.79 -10.00 -6.50
CA ARG A 179 -9.22 -10.57 -5.27
C ARG A 179 -10.30 -10.85 -4.22
N TRP A 180 -11.29 -9.95 -4.06
CA TRP A 180 -12.43 -10.20 -3.18
C TRP A 180 -13.24 -11.43 -3.60
N LEU A 181 -13.47 -11.58 -4.90
CA LEU A 181 -14.12 -12.78 -5.45
C LEU A 181 -13.30 -14.04 -5.14
N ALA A 182 -11.98 -14.02 -5.34
CA ALA A 182 -11.10 -15.15 -5.03
C ALA A 182 -11.20 -15.58 -3.56
N ILE A 183 -11.16 -14.63 -2.62
CA ILE A 183 -11.30 -14.88 -1.19
C ILE A 183 -12.67 -15.50 -0.89
N ARG A 184 -13.74 -14.99 -1.51
CA ARG A 184 -15.09 -15.50 -1.31
C ARG A 184 -15.27 -16.92 -1.84
N GLU A 185 -14.81 -17.19 -3.05
CA GLU A 185 -14.87 -18.53 -3.66
C GLU A 185 -14.06 -19.56 -2.86
N ALA A 186 -12.87 -19.19 -2.38
CA ALA A 186 -12.07 -20.05 -1.51
C ALA A 186 -12.79 -20.39 -0.20
N ASN A 187 -13.55 -19.43 0.36
CA ASN A 187 -14.37 -19.67 1.55
C ASN A 187 -15.57 -20.58 1.24
N GLU A 188 -16.26 -20.33 0.13
CA GLU A 188 -17.40 -21.13 -0.30
C GLU A 188 -16.98 -22.59 -0.54
N PHE A 189 -15.89 -22.80 -1.28
CA PHE A 189 -15.34 -24.12 -1.55
C PHE A 189 -14.94 -24.84 -0.27
N ARG A 190 -14.27 -24.17 0.68
CA ARG A 190 -13.92 -24.76 1.98
C ARG A 190 -15.13 -25.23 2.78
N SER A 191 -16.28 -24.58 2.60
CA SER A 191 -17.51 -24.91 3.34
C SER A 191 -18.38 -25.96 2.66
N THR A 192 -18.42 -25.98 1.32
CA THR A 192 -19.36 -26.79 0.53
C THR A 192 -18.68 -27.86 -0.33
N GLY A 193 -17.36 -27.76 -0.52
CA GLY A 193 -16.58 -28.54 -1.47
C GLY A 193 -16.82 -28.17 -2.94
N ARG A 194 -17.43 -27.00 -3.21
CA ARG A 194 -17.81 -26.54 -4.56
C ARG A 194 -17.67 -25.03 -4.70
N TYR A 195 -17.31 -24.57 -5.89
CA TYR A 195 -17.40 -23.15 -6.28
C TYR A 195 -18.82 -22.75 -6.65
N ARG A 196 -19.12 -21.45 -6.60
CA ARG A 196 -20.48 -20.94 -6.80
C ARG A 196 -20.56 -19.92 -7.94
N GLY A 197 -21.20 -20.29 -9.04
CA GLY A 197 -21.33 -19.41 -10.22
C GLY A 197 -22.29 -18.20 -10.07
N ASP A 198 -22.90 -18.01 -8.91
CA ASP A 198 -23.91 -16.97 -8.67
C ASP A 198 -23.31 -15.78 -7.90
N LEU A 199 -22.81 -14.79 -8.64
CA LEU A 199 -22.23 -13.57 -8.10
C LEU A 199 -23.22 -12.75 -7.27
N GLU A 200 -24.49 -12.69 -7.65
CA GLU A 200 -25.49 -11.88 -6.95
C GLU A 200 -25.77 -12.42 -5.55
N ALA A 201 -25.85 -13.75 -5.42
CA ALA A 201 -26.03 -14.35 -4.10
C ALA A 201 -24.76 -14.34 -3.25
N MET A 202 -23.56 -14.35 -3.86
CA MET A 202 -22.31 -14.20 -3.12
C MET A 202 -22.10 -12.77 -2.61
N PHE A 203 -22.55 -11.77 -3.38
CA PHE A 203 -22.35 -10.35 -3.11
C PHE A 203 -23.68 -9.60 -3.28
N PRO A 204 -24.60 -9.72 -2.31
CA PRO A 204 -25.90 -9.08 -2.39
C PRO A 204 -25.76 -7.55 -2.46
N PRO A 205 -26.74 -6.82 -3.04
CA PRO A 205 -26.66 -5.37 -3.20
C PRO A 205 -26.39 -4.57 -1.91
N SER A 206 -26.73 -5.12 -0.73
CA SER A 206 -26.41 -4.52 0.56
C SER A 206 -24.92 -4.52 0.91
N GLU A 207 -24.10 -5.29 0.20
CA GLU A 207 -22.66 -5.47 0.43
C GLU A 207 -21.78 -4.86 -0.71
N ILE A 208 -22.37 -4.03 -1.57
CA ILE A 208 -21.73 -3.40 -2.77
C ILE A 208 -20.42 -2.65 -2.46
N GLY A 209 -20.15 -2.31 -1.19
CA GLY A 209 -18.92 -1.62 -0.79
C GLY A 209 -17.61 -2.38 -1.05
N MET A 210 -17.63 -3.72 -1.20
CA MET A 210 -16.40 -4.52 -1.33
C MET A 210 -15.98 -4.84 -2.78
N MET A 211 -16.91 -4.84 -3.74
CA MET A 211 -16.62 -5.12 -5.16
C MET A 211 -17.11 -4.00 -6.06
N LYS A 212 -16.25 -2.99 -6.24
CA LYS A 212 -16.57 -1.80 -7.06
C LYS A 212 -16.94 -2.14 -8.51
N ARG A 213 -16.46 -3.27 -9.04
CA ARG A 213 -16.70 -3.71 -10.43
C ARG A 213 -17.53 -4.99 -10.55
N ARG A 214 -18.35 -5.31 -9.54
CA ARG A 214 -19.19 -6.52 -9.55
C ARG A 214 -19.95 -6.73 -10.86
N ASP A 215 -20.64 -5.71 -11.36
CA ASP A 215 -21.51 -5.82 -12.55
C ASP A 215 -20.71 -5.99 -13.86
N ALA A 216 -19.42 -5.66 -13.84
CA ALA A 216 -18.50 -5.83 -14.96
C ALA A 216 -17.76 -7.18 -14.93
N ILE A 217 -17.83 -7.92 -13.82
CA ILE A 217 -17.21 -9.24 -13.71
C ILE A 217 -18.03 -10.28 -14.48
N ARG A 218 -17.31 -11.18 -15.13
CA ARG A 218 -17.84 -12.39 -15.77
C ARG A 218 -17.22 -13.58 -15.06
N LEU A 219 -18.04 -14.35 -14.36
CA LEU A 219 -17.65 -15.56 -13.65
C LEU A 219 -18.18 -16.77 -14.41
N THR A 220 -17.32 -17.76 -14.60
CA THR A 220 -17.70 -19.09 -15.09
C THR A 220 -17.19 -20.14 -14.11
N VAL A 221 -18.03 -21.12 -13.81
CA VAL A 221 -17.71 -22.27 -12.96
C VAL A 221 -17.87 -23.51 -13.82
N SER A 222 -16.95 -24.46 -13.68
CA SER A 222 -17.02 -25.75 -14.40
C SER A 222 -18.27 -26.55 -14.01
N ASP A 223 -18.67 -27.49 -14.86
CA ASP A 223 -19.85 -28.34 -14.63
C ASP A 223 -19.74 -29.17 -13.34
N ASP A 224 -18.52 -29.54 -12.93
CA ASP A 224 -18.25 -30.27 -11.69
C ASP A 224 -18.10 -29.35 -10.47
N ALA A 225 -18.15 -28.03 -10.68
CA ALA A 225 -17.93 -26.98 -9.69
C ALA A 225 -16.58 -27.07 -8.94
N ARG A 226 -15.56 -27.69 -9.57
CA ARG A 226 -14.21 -27.82 -9.02
C ARG A 226 -13.20 -26.86 -9.62
N SER A 227 -13.59 -26.07 -10.62
CA SER A 227 -12.81 -24.95 -11.10
C SER A 227 -13.70 -23.75 -11.43
N TYR A 228 -13.10 -22.57 -11.35
CA TYR A 228 -13.73 -21.34 -11.81
C TYR A 228 -12.70 -20.46 -12.53
N TRP A 229 -13.21 -19.59 -13.39
CA TRP A 229 -12.45 -18.45 -13.88
C TRP A 229 -13.35 -17.23 -13.95
N ALA A 230 -12.79 -16.10 -13.56
CA ALA A 230 -13.47 -14.82 -13.58
C ALA A 230 -12.60 -13.79 -14.26
N TRP A 231 -13.23 -12.87 -14.98
CA TRP A 231 -12.52 -11.75 -15.61
C TRP A 231 -13.35 -10.47 -15.59
N CYS A 232 -12.67 -9.35 -15.70
CA CYS A 232 -13.27 -8.03 -15.79
C CYS A 232 -12.42 -7.12 -16.67
N ARG A 233 -13.10 -6.37 -17.54
CA ARG A 233 -12.49 -5.38 -18.42
C ARG A 233 -12.31 -4.04 -17.70
N THR A 234 -11.14 -3.44 -17.87
CA THR A 234 -10.82 -2.11 -17.34
C THR A 234 -11.27 -1.00 -18.31
N ASP A 235 -11.05 0.25 -17.91
CA ASP A 235 -11.40 1.42 -18.74
C ASP A 235 -10.36 1.68 -19.84
N SER A 236 -9.24 0.96 -19.80
CA SER A 236 -8.21 0.93 -20.84
C SER A 236 -8.29 -0.32 -21.72
N GLU A 237 -9.45 -1.00 -21.74
CA GLU A 237 -9.75 -2.21 -22.53
C GLU A 237 -8.93 -3.47 -22.17
N LEU A 238 -8.01 -3.38 -21.21
CA LEU A 238 -7.31 -4.54 -20.66
C LEU A 238 -8.30 -5.39 -19.85
N CYS A 239 -8.27 -6.71 -20.02
CA CYS A 239 -9.01 -7.63 -19.17
C CYS A 239 -8.07 -8.23 -18.15
N PHE A 240 -8.43 -8.12 -16.87
CA PHE A 240 -7.81 -8.89 -15.79
C PHE A 240 -8.65 -10.13 -15.52
N GLY A 241 -8.00 -11.25 -15.23
CA GLY A 241 -8.69 -12.47 -14.83
C GLY A 241 -7.97 -13.24 -13.75
N ILE A 242 -8.75 -13.99 -12.97
CA ILE A 242 -8.30 -14.96 -11.99
C ILE A 242 -8.96 -16.30 -12.30
N ALA A 243 -8.26 -17.38 -12.01
CA ALA A 243 -8.82 -18.72 -12.05
C ALA A 243 -8.31 -19.53 -10.87
N ALA A 244 -9.11 -20.50 -10.44
CA ALA A 244 -8.69 -21.46 -9.44
C ALA A 244 -9.27 -22.85 -9.70
N THR A 245 -8.61 -23.85 -9.14
CA THR A 245 -9.01 -25.25 -9.19
C THR A 245 -8.94 -25.84 -7.79
N GLU A 246 -9.80 -26.82 -7.49
CA GLU A 246 -9.64 -27.68 -6.32
C GLU A 246 -9.57 -26.98 -4.94
N GLY A 247 -10.26 -25.85 -4.80
CA GLY A 247 -10.32 -25.08 -3.56
C GLY A 247 -9.16 -24.11 -3.33
N ASP A 248 -8.25 -23.96 -4.29
CA ASP A 248 -7.25 -22.90 -4.27
C ASP A 248 -7.93 -21.52 -4.29
N ALA A 249 -7.30 -20.52 -3.65
CA ALA A 249 -7.83 -19.15 -3.70
C ALA A 249 -7.68 -18.55 -5.10
N THR A 250 -6.48 -18.69 -5.66
CA THR A 250 -6.14 -18.34 -7.05
C THR A 250 -5.04 -19.29 -7.49
N SER A 251 -5.17 -19.93 -8.65
CA SER A 251 -4.13 -20.76 -9.25
C SER A 251 -3.51 -20.11 -10.49
N SER A 252 -4.21 -19.17 -11.13
CA SER A 252 -3.73 -18.50 -12.34
C SER A 252 -4.27 -17.08 -12.51
N TYR A 253 -3.46 -16.25 -13.16
CA TYR A 253 -3.75 -14.85 -13.48
C TYR A 253 -3.80 -14.65 -15.00
N TYR A 254 -4.62 -13.70 -15.43
CA TYR A 254 -4.72 -13.25 -16.83
C TYR A 254 -4.64 -11.73 -16.90
N ALA A 255 -3.90 -11.21 -17.88
CA ALA A 255 -3.85 -9.79 -18.20
C ALA A 255 -3.57 -9.60 -19.71
N ALA A 256 -4.62 -9.40 -20.50
CA ALA A 256 -4.51 -9.20 -21.94
C ALA A 256 -5.71 -8.41 -22.51
N VAL A 257 -5.56 -7.91 -23.73
CA VAL A 257 -6.65 -7.23 -24.45
C VAL A 257 -7.63 -8.29 -24.94
N GLY A 258 -8.91 -8.14 -24.57
CA GLY A 258 -9.97 -9.08 -24.89
C GLY A 258 -10.25 -10.11 -23.78
N PRO A 259 -11.44 -10.74 -23.81
CA PRO A 259 -11.84 -11.69 -22.79
C PRO A 259 -11.03 -13.00 -22.89
N PRO A 260 -10.66 -13.62 -21.77
CA PRO A 260 -9.96 -14.89 -21.77
C PRO A 260 -10.86 -16.05 -22.21
N GLY A 261 -10.26 -17.08 -22.81
CA GLY A 261 -10.84 -18.42 -22.87
C GLY A 261 -10.76 -19.14 -21.52
N ALA A 262 -11.24 -20.39 -21.46
CA ALA A 262 -11.09 -21.21 -20.27
C ALA A 262 -9.60 -21.45 -19.94
N PRO A 263 -9.23 -21.49 -18.65
CA PRO A 263 -7.89 -21.91 -18.25
C PRO A 263 -7.54 -23.29 -18.81
N GLY A 264 -6.37 -23.42 -19.45
CA GLY A 264 -5.92 -24.63 -20.15
C GLY A 264 -6.10 -24.57 -21.67
N ASP A 265 -7.16 -23.91 -22.15
CA ASP A 265 -7.38 -23.67 -23.59
C ASP A 265 -6.70 -22.37 -24.05
N ASP A 266 -6.71 -21.36 -23.18
CA ASP A 266 -6.06 -20.08 -23.40
C ASP A 266 -4.67 -20.03 -22.76
N ARG A 267 -3.65 -19.84 -23.59
CA ARG A 267 -2.23 -19.82 -23.19
C ARG A 267 -1.81 -18.51 -22.51
N GLN A 268 -2.68 -17.51 -22.46
CA GLN A 268 -2.41 -16.23 -21.80
C GLN A 268 -2.62 -16.28 -20.29
N TRP A 269 -3.24 -17.34 -19.78
CA TRP A 269 -3.25 -17.63 -18.34
C TRP A 269 -1.85 -18.00 -17.87
N VAL A 270 -1.38 -17.35 -16.81
CA VAL A 270 -0.11 -17.62 -16.16
C VAL A 270 -0.36 -18.18 -14.78
N ALA A 271 0.23 -19.33 -14.46
CA ALA A 271 0.10 -19.93 -13.14
C ALA A 271 0.73 -19.02 -12.08
N GLU A 272 0.13 -18.97 -10.88
CA GLU A 272 0.66 -18.16 -9.78
C GLU A 272 2.13 -18.52 -9.45
N LEU A 273 2.47 -19.81 -9.54
CA LEU A 273 3.82 -20.33 -9.31
C LEU A 273 4.85 -19.87 -10.36
N ASP A 274 4.42 -19.52 -11.57
CA ASP A 274 5.28 -19.05 -12.66
C ASP A 274 5.57 -17.54 -12.56
N GLY A 275 4.98 -16.88 -11.56
CA GLY A 275 5.19 -15.47 -11.25
C GLY A 275 4.06 -14.57 -11.75
N MET A 276 3.84 -13.50 -10.99
CA MET A 276 2.74 -12.57 -11.27
C MET A 276 3.05 -11.68 -12.49
N LEU A 277 2.07 -11.60 -13.40
CA LEU A 277 2.09 -10.73 -14.58
C LEU A 277 2.36 -9.27 -14.18
N PRO A 278 3.10 -8.48 -14.99
CA PRO A 278 3.46 -7.10 -14.63
C PRO A 278 2.27 -6.24 -14.22
N ASP A 279 1.19 -6.25 -15.00
CA ASP A 279 -0.01 -5.45 -14.76
C ASP A 279 -0.77 -5.85 -13.47
N TRP A 280 -0.47 -7.02 -12.90
CA TRP A 280 -1.00 -7.48 -11.61
C TRP A 280 -0.18 -7.01 -10.39
N ARG A 281 1.00 -6.40 -10.59
CA ARG A 281 1.96 -6.05 -9.51
C ARG A 281 1.65 -4.79 -8.70
N GLY A 282 0.52 -4.13 -8.91
CA GLY A 282 0.06 -3.09 -7.99
C GLY A 282 -0.69 -3.72 -6.82
N ASP A 283 0.04 -3.91 -5.72
CA ASP A 283 -0.36 -3.97 -4.30
C ASP A 283 0.51 -4.94 -3.49
#